data_AF-A0AAU3LBL4-F1
#
_entry.id   AF-A0AAU3LBL4-F1
#
_cell.length_a   1.000
_cell.length_b   1.000
_cell.length_c   1.000
_cell.angle_alpha   90.00
_cell.angle_beta   90.00
_cell.angle_gamma   90.00
#
_symmetry.space_group_name_H-M   'P 1'
#
loop_
_entity.id
_entity.type
_entity.pdbx_description
1 polymer ?
#
loop_
_entity_poly.entity_id
_entity_poly.type
_entity_poly.pdbx_seq_one_letter_code
_entity_poly.pdbx_strand_id
1 'polypeptide(L)'
;MTATDSLSTWLRVRRETDWQQAPALRRGLTVRDGFRAWCEGPVRQRDAVRAERLLAAHTLACADAARRAPLDFALLASWQREVLGGVEAPFRAADAYAKAGRERYGLTSRTQADFAAYLREATDQGLPLAARAARVYLDVAFFHPFTDGNARSALLTLVHVLACEDIVLSEVGPLQTIRYADDPAGAADLATLIGVLNRRRC
;
A
#
# COMPACT_ATOMS: atom_id res chain seq x y z
N MET A 1 17.49 -22.81 12.93
CA MET A 1 16.27 -22.71 12.11
C MET A 1 16.38 -21.45 11.27
N THR A 2 16.48 -21.56 9.95
CA THR A 2 16.40 -20.40 9.05
C THR A 2 14.99 -19.84 9.13
N ALA A 3 14.85 -18.56 9.50
CA ALA A 3 13.56 -17.89 9.56
C ALA A 3 12.84 -18.02 8.19
N THR A 4 11.59 -18.45 8.22
CA THR A 4 10.74 -18.57 7.03
C THR A 4 10.68 -17.23 6.31
N ASP A 5 10.91 -17.24 5.00
CA ASP A 5 10.88 -16.02 4.19
C ASP A 5 9.45 -15.49 4.08
N SER A 6 9.20 -14.31 4.64
CA SER A 6 7.89 -13.67 4.66
C SER A 6 7.45 -13.25 3.27
N LEU A 7 8.38 -12.89 2.37
CA LEU A 7 8.03 -12.59 0.98
C LEU A 7 7.51 -13.85 0.26
N SER A 8 8.25 -14.96 0.33
CA SER A 8 7.81 -16.25 -0.27
C SER A 8 6.47 -16.71 0.31
N THR A 9 6.27 -16.52 1.61
CA THR A 9 5.01 -16.85 2.29
C THR A 9 3.86 -15.98 1.78
N TRP A 10 4.08 -14.67 1.67
CA TRP A 10 3.12 -13.74 1.09
C TRP A 10 2.77 -14.13 -0.35
N LEU A 11 3.76 -14.43 -1.20
CA LEU A 11 3.50 -14.80 -2.59
C LEU A 11 2.63 -16.05 -2.72
N ARG A 12 2.71 -16.99 -1.78
CA ARG A 12 1.79 -18.13 -1.69
C ARG A 12 0.40 -17.66 -1.29
N VAL A 13 0.27 -16.96 -0.16
CA VAL A 13 -1.02 -16.45 0.34
C VAL A 13 -1.72 -15.58 -0.71
N ARG A 14 -0.99 -14.68 -1.37
CA ARG A 14 -1.46 -13.83 -2.47
C ARG A 14 -2.17 -14.62 -3.57
N ARG A 15 -1.72 -15.83 -3.89
CA ARG A 15 -2.34 -16.70 -4.91
C ARG A 15 -3.54 -17.48 -4.37
N GLU A 16 -3.53 -17.82 -3.09
CA GLU A 16 -4.55 -18.66 -2.44
C GLU A 16 -5.76 -17.85 -1.94
N THR A 17 -5.58 -16.56 -1.62
CA THR A 17 -6.66 -15.68 -1.18
C THR A 17 -7.74 -15.54 -2.27
N ASP A 18 -9.00 -15.77 -1.90
CA ASP A 18 -10.15 -15.55 -2.77
C ASP A 18 -10.48 -14.05 -2.90
N TRP A 19 -9.76 -13.40 -3.82
CA TRP A 19 -9.93 -11.97 -4.11
C TRP A 19 -11.27 -11.61 -4.76
N GLN A 20 -11.99 -12.58 -5.33
CA GLN A 20 -13.24 -12.31 -6.05
C GLN A 20 -14.40 -11.96 -5.10
N GLN A 21 -14.32 -12.39 -3.85
CA GLN A 21 -15.34 -12.09 -2.81
C GLN A 21 -15.22 -10.68 -2.23
N ALA A 22 -14.23 -9.89 -2.66
CA ALA A 22 -14.05 -8.55 -2.15
C ALA A 22 -15.26 -7.64 -2.49
N PRO A 23 -15.68 -6.78 -1.54
CA PRO A 23 -16.89 -5.99 -1.72
C PRO A 23 -16.75 -4.97 -2.86
N ALA A 24 -17.86 -4.77 -3.59
CA ALA A 24 -17.95 -3.65 -4.52
C ALA A 24 -17.86 -2.31 -3.77
N LEU A 25 -17.09 -1.38 -4.33
CA LEU A 25 -16.95 -0.03 -3.81
C LEU A 25 -17.98 0.89 -4.46
N ARG A 26 -18.45 1.89 -3.70
CA ARG A 26 -19.38 2.90 -4.21
C ARG A 26 -18.59 4.14 -4.57
N ARG A 27 -18.82 4.64 -5.79
CA ARG A 27 -18.37 5.98 -6.20
C ARG A 27 -19.29 7.01 -5.58
N GLY A 28 -18.72 8.13 -5.16
CA GLY A 28 -19.45 9.22 -4.54
C GLY A 28 -18.51 10.26 -3.95
N LEU A 29 -19.02 11.47 -3.76
CA LEU A 29 -18.26 12.53 -3.12
C LEU A 29 -18.08 12.21 -1.64
N THR A 30 -16.84 11.94 -1.24
CA THR A 30 -16.48 11.89 0.17
C THR A 30 -16.25 13.31 0.66
N VAL A 31 -16.94 13.71 1.73
CA VAL A 31 -16.82 15.07 2.30
C VAL A 31 -15.45 15.29 2.97
N ARG A 32 -14.81 14.21 3.41
CA ARG A 32 -13.55 14.22 4.15
C ARG A 32 -12.53 13.29 3.53
N ASP A 33 -11.34 13.80 3.26
CA ASP A 33 -10.17 12.99 2.91
C ASP A 33 -9.55 12.40 4.19
N GLY A 34 -9.72 11.09 4.38
CA GLY A 34 -9.25 10.36 5.55
C GLY A 34 -7.74 10.30 5.66
N PHE A 35 -7.01 10.31 4.54
CA PHE A 35 -5.55 10.33 4.55
C PHE A 35 -5.04 11.68 5.03
N ARG A 36 -5.56 12.77 4.45
CA ARG A 36 -5.24 14.14 4.89
C ARG A 36 -5.54 14.33 6.37
N ALA A 37 -6.74 13.93 6.81
CA ALA A 37 -7.15 14.02 8.20
C ALA A 37 -6.23 13.22 9.16
N TRP A 38 -5.78 12.04 8.75
CA TRP A 38 -4.83 11.24 9.53
C TRP A 38 -3.45 11.92 9.60
N CYS A 39 -2.98 12.53 8.52
CA CYS A 39 -1.74 13.31 8.53
C CYS A 39 -1.83 14.55 9.43
N GLU A 40 -2.91 15.32 9.31
CA GLU A 40 -3.13 16.56 10.06
C GLU A 40 -3.40 16.33 11.56
N GLY A 41 -3.92 15.16 11.92
CA GLY A 41 -4.14 14.76 13.32
C GLY A 41 -2.98 13.95 13.90
N PRO A 42 -3.12 12.62 14.04
CA PRO A 42 -2.18 11.79 14.80
C PRO A 42 -0.74 11.82 14.26
N VAL A 43 -0.53 11.92 12.95
CA VAL A 43 0.84 11.99 12.42
C VAL A 43 1.50 13.31 12.80
N ARG A 44 0.84 14.46 12.57
CA ARG A 44 1.38 15.79 12.90
C ARG A 44 1.62 15.96 14.39
N GLN A 45 0.72 15.43 15.24
CA GLN A 45 0.90 15.44 16.69
C GLN A 45 2.19 14.73 17.11
N ARG A 46 2.54 13.63 16.44
CA ARG A 46 3.77 12.88 16.74
C ARG A 46 5.01 13.50 16.09
N ASP A 47 4.87 14.01 14.87
CA ASP A 47 5.97 14.47 14.03
C ASP A 47 5.43 15.35 12.88
N ALA A 48 5.54 16.66 13.05
CA ALA A 48 5.03 17.65 12.09
C ALA A 48 5.75 17.57 10.74
N VAL A 49 7.08 17.38 10.74
CA VAL A 49 7.88 17.28 9.51
C VAL A 49 7.49 16.04 8.71
N ARG A 50 7.29 14.91 9.39
CA ARG A 50 6.80 13.69 8.74
C ARG A 50 5.39 13.87 8.17
N ALA A 51 4.51 14.57 8.89
CA ALA A 51 3.15 14.85 8.40
C ALA A 51 3.19 15.69 7.11
N GLU A 52 4.02 16.72 7.06
CA GLU A 52 4.18 17.58 5.88
C GLU A 52 4.71 16.81 4.66
N ARG A 53 5.77 16.02 4.86
CA ARG A 53 6.32 15.15 3.81
C ARG A 53 5.30 14.15 3.29
N LEU A 54 4.50 13.56 4.18
CA LEU A 54 3.50 12.59 3.81
C LEU A 54 2.30 13.22 3.08
N LEU A 55 1.93 14.45 3.43
CA LEU A 55 0.93 15.24 2.70
C LEU A 55 1.41 15.65 1.31
N ALA A 56 2.68 16.00 1.16
CA ALA A 56 3.29 16.29 -0.14
C ALA A 56 3.27 15.06 -1.04
N ALA A 57 3.75 13.91 -0.53
CA ALA A 57 3.71 12.63 -1.24
C ALA A 57 2.29 12.21 -1.63
N HIS A 58 1.31 12.42 -0.75
CA HIS A 58 -0.10 12.15 -1.03
C HIS A 58 -0.65 13.04 -2.15
N THR A 59 -0.30 14.32 -2.14
CA THR A 59 -0.71 15.26 -3.20
C THR A 59 -0.16 14.82 -4.56
N LEU A 60 1.10 14.36 -4.61
CA LEU A 60 1.67 13.77 -5.83
C LEU A 60 0.92 12.50 -6.25
N ALA A 61 0.72 11.56 -5.33
CA ALA A 61 0.03 10.30 -5.63
C ALA A 61 -1.38 10.51 -6.20
N CYS A 62 -2.13 11.48 -5.66
CA CYS A 62 -3.44 11.87 -6.16
C CYS A 62 -3.36 12.55 -7.54
N ALA A 63 -2.36 13.42 -7.77
CA ALA A 63 -2.17 14.04 -9.08
C ALA A 63 -1.77 13.01 -10.15
N ASP A 64 -0.97 12.01 -9.78
CA ASP A 64 -0.60 10.89 -10.65
C ASP A 64 -1.80 9.98 -10.93
N ALA A 65 -2.66 9.76 -9.94
CA ALA A 65 -3.91 9.01 -10.12
C ALA A 65 -4.88 9.73 -11.08
N ALA A 66 -5.03 11.05 -10.94
CA ALA A 66 -5.86 11.86 -11.84
C ALA A 66 -5.34 11.81 -13.29
N ARG A 67 -4.03 11.70 -13.48
CA ARG A 67 -3.38 11.50 -14.79
C ARG A 67 -3.39 10.04 -15.26
N ARG A 68 -3.90 9.11 -14.44
CA ARG A 68 -3.84 7.65 -14.67
C ARG A 68 -2.42 7.19 -15.01
N ALA A 69 -1.43 7.71 -14.29
CA ALA A 69 -0.04 7.32 -14.47
C ALA A 69 0.10 5.79 -14.26
N PRO A 70 0.89 5.09 -15.08
CA PRO A 70 1.15 3.67 -14.87
C PRO A 70 1.76 3.41 -13.48
N LEU A 71 1.18 2.46 -12.75
CA LEU A 71 1.71 2.09 -11.44
C LEU A 71 2.94 1.21 -11.61
N ASP A 72 4.11 1.80 -11.41
CA ASP A 72 5.40 1.12 -11.46
C ASP A 72 6.31 1.52 -10.28
N PHE A 73 7.48 0.90 -10.19
CA PHE A 73 8.42 1.20 -9.10
C PHE A 73 8.94 2.64 -9.15
N ALA A 74 9.15 3.22 -10.33
CA ALA A 74 9.66 4.58 -10.45
C ALA A 74 8.65 5.59 -9.87
N LEU A 75 7.35 5.35 -10.09
CA LEU A 75 6.28 6.14 -9.51
C LEU A 75 6.28 6.03 -7.97
N LEU A 76 6.34 4.81 -7.42
CA LEU A 76 6.44 4.59 -5.98
C LEU A 76 7.70 5.25 -5.38
N ALA A 77 8.84 5.15 -6.04
CA ALA A 77 10.10 5.75 -5.61
C ALA A 77 10.02 7.28 -5.60
N SER A 78 9.28 7.89 -6.53
CA SER A 78 9.06 9.35 -6.56
C SER A 78 8.27 9.83 -5.33
N TRP A 79 7.21 9.12 -4.95
CA TRP A 79 6.46 9.42 -3.73
C TRP A 79 7.30 9.16 -2.48
N GLN A 80 8.08 8.08 -2.50
CA GLN A 80 8.94 7.71 -1.38
C GLN A 80 10.04 8.73 -1.14
N ARG A 81 10.60 9.32 -2.21
CA ARG A 81 11.55 10.43 -2.10
C ARG A 81 10.96 11.60 -1.31
N GLU A 82 9.70 11.96 -1.55
CA GLU A 82 9.03 13.00 -0.75
C GLU A 82 8.86 12.58 0.71
N VAL A 83 8.41 11.34 0.95
CA VAL A 83 8.27 10.77 2.31
C VAL A 83 9.60 10.81 3.07
N LEU A 84 10.72 10.57 2.40
CA LEU A 84 12.06 10.57 2.98
C LEU A 84 12.74 11.95 3.00
N GLY A 85 12.09 12.98 2.44
CA GLY A 85 12.60 14.36 2.43
C GLY A 85 13.69 14.61 1.40
N GLY A 86 13.49 14.12 0.17
CA GLY A 86 14.39 14.36 -0.97
C GLY A 86 15.44 13.27 -1.20
N VAL A 87 15.57 12.31 -0.28
CA VAL A 87 16.52 11.20 -0.40
C VAL A 87 16.04 10.22 -1.47
N GLU A 88 16.92 9.83 -2.39
CA GLU A 88 16.61 8.82 -3.38
C GLU A 88 16.16 7.50 -2.72
N ALA A 89 15.16 6.87 -3.33
CA ALA A 89 14.56 5.64 -2.82
C ALA A 89 14.78 4.49 -3.83
N PRO A 90 16.02 3.99 -3.99
CA PRO A 90 16.27 2.86 -4.87
C PRO A 90 15.63 1.59 -4.33
N PHE A 91 15.46 0.60 -5.21
CA PHE A 91 15.05 -0.74 -4.77
C PHE A 91 16.16 -1.33 -3.89
N ARG A 92 15.78 -2.00 -2.79
CA ARG A 92 16.74 -2.57 -1.84
C ARG A 92 17.75 -3.50 -2.53
N ALA A 93 19.01 -3.40 -2.12
CA ALA A 93 20.12 -4.20 -2.64
C ALA A 93 20.41 -5.47 -1.82
N ALA A 94 19.72 -5.67 -0.70
CA ALA A 94 19.88 -6.81 0.19
C ALA A 94 18.52 -7.27 0.75
N ASP A 95 18.53 -8.37 1.48
CA ASP A 95 17.39 -8.82 2.29
C ASP A 95 16.91 -7.68 3.20
N ALA A 96 15.59 -7.55 3.31
CA ALA A 96 14.96 -6.64 4.26
C ALA A 96 14.47 -7.41 5.49
N TYR A 97 14.39 -6.71 6.62
CA TYR A 97 13.95 -7.26 7.88
C TYR A 97 12.95 -6.33 8.55
N ALA A 98 11.90 -6.89 9.14
CA ALA A 98 10.90 -6.13 9.90
C ALA A 98 10.53 -6.82 11.21
N LYS A 99 9.73 -6.14 12.02
CA LYS A 99 9.23 -6.63 13.31
C LYS A 99 10.35 -7.13 14.23
N ALA A 100 11.40 -6.31 14.37
CA ALA A 100 12.61 -6.64 15.14
C ALA A 100 13.31 -7.94 14.66
N GLY A 101 13.37 -8.14 13.34
CA GLY A 101 14.03 -9.28 12.71
C GLY A 101 13.20 -10.56 12.65
N ARG A 102 11.95 -10.55 13.13
CA ARG A 102 11.04 -11.70 13.03
C ARG A 102 10.61 -12.01 11.60
N GLU A 103 10.55 -10.98 10.75
CA GLU A 103 10.23 -11.14 9.34
C GLU A 103 11.46 -10.84 8.50
N ARG A 104 11.79 -11.77 7.61
CA ARG A 104 12.81 -11.61 6.57
C ARG A 104 12.09 -11.55 5.23
N TYR A 105 12.48 -10.62 4.37
CA TYR A 105 12.05 -10.52 2.99
C TYR A 105 13.28 -10.74 2.10
N GLY A 106 13.41 -11.95 1.57
CA GLY A 106 14.51 -12.37 0.72
C GLY A 106 14.61 -11.55 -0.54
N LEU A 107 15.83 -11.21 -0.95
CA LEU A 107 16.11 -10.68 -2.29
C LEU A 107 16.59 -11.82 -3.20
N THR A 108 16.00 -11.90 -4.39
CA THR A 108 16.45 -12.78 -5.47
C THR A 108 16.65 -11.95 -6.74
N SER A 109 17.31 -12.52 -7.74
CA SER A 109 17.46 -11.89 -9.07
C SER A 109 16.12 -11.60 -9.76
N ARG A 110 15.03 -12.22 -9.31
CA ARG A 110 13.68 -12.06 -9.87
C ARG A 110 12.82 -11.04 -9.12
N THR A 111 13.17 -10.72 -7.88
CA THR A 111 12.30 -9.96 -6.96
C THR A 111 11.83 -8.63 -7.55
N GLN A 112 12.72 -7.86 -8.17
CA GLN A 112 12.32 -6.57 -8.77
C GLN A 112 11.41 -6.73 -9.99
N ALA A 113 11.67 -7.75 -10.84
CA ALA A 113 10.85 -8.03 -12.01
C ALA A 113 9.45 -8.55 -11.62
N ASP A 114 9.40 -9.43 -10.62
CA ASP A 114 8.14 -9.96 -10.08
C ASP A 114 7.33 -8.84 -9.42
N PHE A 115 7.98 -7.95 -8.66
CA PHE A 115 7.31 -6.79 -8.07
C PHE A 115 6.69 -5.88 -9.15
N ALA A 116 7.46 -5.58 -10.21
CA ALA A 116 6.97 -4.77 -11.31
C ALA A 116 5.81 -5.45 -12.07
N ALA A 117 5.76 -6.78 -12.14
CA ALA A 117 4.62 -7.50 -12.67
C ALA A 117 3.38 -7.34 -11.78
N TYR A 118 3.55 -7.52 -10.47
CA TYR A 118 2.44 -7.42 -9.51
C TYR A 118 1.88 -6.01 -9.35
N LEU A 119 2.71 -4.96 -9.46
CA LEU A 119 2.23 -3.58 -9.52
C LEU A 119 1.30 -3.35 -10.73
N ARG A 120 1.66 -3.88 -11.90
CA ARG A 120 0.82 -3.77 -13.10
C ARG A 120 -0.52 -4.50 -12.95
N GLU A 121 -0.55 -5.61 -12.23
CA GLU A 121 -1.82 -6.31 -11.96
C GLU A 121 -2.79 -5.49 -11.10
N ALA A 122 -2.33 -4.44 -10.39
CA ALA A 122 -3.23 -3.59 -9.61
C ALA A 122 -4.21 -2.79 -10.50
N THR A 123 -3.91 -2.63 -11.80
CA THR A 123 -4.80 -1.98 -12.78
C THR A 123 -5.65 -2.97 -13.56
N ASP A 124 -5.45 -4.28 -13.38
CA ASP A 124 -6.26 -5.33 -14.01
C ASP A 124 -7.72 -5.21 -13.57
N GLN A 125 -8.67 -5.15 -14.51
CA GLN A 125 -10.10 -5.02 -14.21
C GLN A 125 -10.78 -6.36 -13.87
N GLY A 126 -10.05 -7.48 -13.92
CA GLY A 126 -10.56 -8.82 -13.57
C GLY A 126 -10.82 -9.06 -12.08
N LEU A 127 -10.42 -8.14 -11.20
CA LEU A 127 -10.65 -8.21 -9.75
C LEU A 127 -11.46 -7.01 -9.25
N PRO A 128 -12.31 -7.17 -8.21
CA PRO A 128 -12.97 -6.05 -7.56
C PRO A 128 -11.96 -5.02 -7.06
N LEU A 129 -12.27 -3.72 -7.17
CA LEU A 129 -11.35 -2.64 -6.81
C LEU A 129 -10.83 -2.74 -5.36
N ALA A 130 -11.68 -3.15 -4.41
CA ALA A 130 -11.25 -3.36 -3.03
C ALA A 130 -10.13 -4.43 -2.92
N ALA A 131 -10.23 -5.51 -3.69
CA ALA A 131 -9.19 -6.53 -3.76
C ALA A 131 -7.91 -6.00 -4.39
N ARG A 132 -8.01 -5.24 -5.50
CA ARG A 132 -6.82 -4.64 -6.16
C ARG A 132 -6.05 -3.72 -5.21
N ALA A 133 -6.78 -2.86 -4.50
CA ALA A 133 -6.22 -1.92 -3.53
C ALA A 133 -5.60 -2.64 -2.32
N ALA A 134 -6.27 -3.67 -1.78
CA ALA A 134 -5.72 -4.49 -0.70
C ALA A 134 -4.48 -5.27 -1.13
N ARG A 135 -4.54 -5.92 -2.30
CA ARG A 135 -3.45 -6.76 -2.79
C ARG A 135 -2.20 -5.95 -3.08
N VAL A 136 -2.32 -4.78 -3.72
CA VAL A 136 -1.15 -3.93 -3.99
C VAL A 136 -0.56 -3.33 -2.71
N TYR A 137 -1.39 -2.99 -1.72
CA TYR A 137 -0.92 -2.57 -0.40
C TYR A 137 -0.04 -3.65 0.24
N LEU A 138 -0.50 -4.90 0.23
CA LEU A 138 0.22 -6.03 0.80
C LEU A 138 1.45 -6.39 -0.04
N ASP A 139 1.38 -6.29 -1.37
CA ASP A 139 2.52 -6.46 -2.26
C ASP A 139 3.63 -5.47 -1.88
N VAL A 140 3.34 -4.17 -1.73
CA VAL A 140 4.36 -3.19 -1.29
C VAL A 140 4.87 -3.50 0.12
N ALA A 141 3.98 -3.87 1.05
CA ALA A 141 4.35 -4.15 2.44
C ALA A 141 5.32 -5.35 2.57
N PHE A 142 5.10 -6.41 1.79
CA PHE A 142 5.83 -7.67 1.90
C PHE A 142 6.98 -7.83 0.88
N PHE A 143 6.93 -7.16 -0.28
CA PHE A 143 8.16 -6.99 -1.09
C PHE A 143 9.18 -6.12 -0.37
N HIS A 144 8.68 -5.18 0.44
CA HIS A 144 9.46 -4.28 1.26
C HIS A 144 10.54 -3.58 0.42
N PRO A 145 10.17 -2.91 -0.69
CA PRO A 145 11.11 -2.51 -1.72
C PRO A 145 12.12 -1.45 -1.27
N PHE A 146 11.81 -0.69 -0.23
CA PHE A 146 12.66 0.38 0.30
C PHE A 146 13.31 -0.01 1.64
N THR A 147 14.37 0.69 2.04
CA THR A 147 15.04 0.49 3.33
C THR A 147 14.27 1.09 4.51
N ASP A 148 13.46 2.13 4.28
CA ASP A 148 12.51 2.69 5.24
C ASP A 148 11.20 3.05 4.53
N GLY A 149 10.12 3.12 5.31
CA GLY A 149 8.87 3.76 4.91
C GLY A 149 7.95 2.91 4.04
N ASN A 150 8.17 1.59 3.95
CA ASN A 150 7.34 0.68 3.17
C ASN A 150 5.85 0.72 3.57
N ALA A 151 5.53 0.88 4.86
CA ALA A 151 4.14 1.02 5.30
C ALA A 151 3.47 2.31 4.78
N ARG A 152 4.23 3.41 4.69
CA ARG A 152 3.77 4.69 4.13
C ARG A 152 3.60 4.59 2.62
N SER A 153 4.56 3.97 1.93
CA SER A 153 4.48 3.68 0.50
C SER A 153 3.30 2.78 0.14
N ALA A 154 3.06 1.72 0.93
CA ALA A 154 1.93 0.82 0.75
C ALA A 154 0.59 1.56 0.87
N LEU A 155 0.47 2.45 1.87
CA LEU A 155 -0.74 3.26 2.04
C LEU A 155 -0.94 4.25 0.88
N LEU A 156 0.12 4.93 0.42
CA LEU A 156 0.05 5.82 -0.75
C LEU A 156 -0.36 5.06 -2.02
N THR A 157 0.17 3.86 -2.22
CA THR A 157 -0.16 2.98 -3.35
C THR A 157 -1.63 2.57 -3.32
N LEU A 158 -2.15 2.21 -2.15
CA LEU A 158 -3.58 1.93 -1.95
C LEU A 158 -4.44 3.15 -2.32
N VAL A 159 -4.09 4.33 -1.82
CA VAL A 159 -4.83 5.57 -2.10
C VAL A 159 -4.80 5.89 -3.60
N HIS A 160 -3.64 5.75 -4.25
CA HIS A 160 -3.53 5.96 -5.70
C HIS A 160 -4.47 5.05 -6.49
N VAL A 161 -4.51 3.74 -6.20
CA VAL A 161 -5.39 2.80 -6.89
C VAL A 161 -6.87 3.14 -6.71
N LEU A 162 -7.27 3.59 -5.52
CA LEU A 162 -8.64 4.05 -5.28
C LEU A 162 -8.94 5.37 -6.01
N ALA A 163 -7.99 6.31 -5.99
CA ALA A 163 -8.14 7.62 -6.61
C ALA A 163 -8.22 7.54 -8.15
N CYS A 164 -7.59 6.55 -8.78
CA CYS A 164 -7.74 6.28 -10.22
C CYS A 164 -9.19 5.96 -10.63
N GLU A 165 -10.03 5.57 -9.66
CA GLU A 165 -11.44 5.21 -9.82
C GLU A 165 -12.37 6.18 -9.08
N ASP A 166 -11.88 7.38 -8.79
CA ASP A 166 -12.58 8.48 -8.11
C ASP A 166 -13.10 8.12 -6.71
N ILE A 167 -12.35 7.27 -5.98
CA ILE A 167 -12.68 6.86 -4.61
C ILE A 167 -11.67 7.42 -3.62
N VAL A 168 -12.19 8.11 -2.61
CA VAL A 168 -11.43 8.60 -1.45
C VAL A 168 -12.03 8.00 -0.19
N LEU A 169 -11.21 7.36 0.65
CA LEU A 169 -11.64 6.83 1.94
C LEU A 169 -11.77 7.97 2.95
N SER A 170 -12.85 7.96 3.74
CA SER A 170 -13.11 8.94 4.80
C SER A 170 -12.23 8.76 6.03
N GLU A 171 -11.65 7.56 6.20
CA GLU A 171 -10.72 7.22 7.26
C GLU A 171 -9.66 6.24 6.73
N VAL A 172 -8.39 6.43 7.13
CA VAL A 172 -7.30 5.46 6.86
C VAL A 172 -6.65 4.91 8.13
N GLY A 173 -6.99 5.47 9.30
CA GLY A 173 -6.48 5.03 10.61
C GLY A 173 -6.68 3.53 10.86
N PRO A 174 -7.87 2.96 10.60
CA PRO A 174 -8.11 1.51 10.76
C PRO A 174 -7.24 0.61 9.86
N LEU A 175 -6.65 1.15 8.78
CA LEU A 175 -5.73 0.40 7.92
C LEU A 175 -4.34 0.23 8.57
N GLN A 176 -4.01 1.01 9.61
CA GLN A 176 -2.74 0.99 10.33
C GLN A 176 -2.63 -0.17 11.34
N THR A 177 -3.11 -1.35 10.94
CA THR A 177 -3.00 -2.58 11.74
C THR A 177 -1.84 -3.45 11.24
N ILE A 178 -1.27 -4.25 12.12
CA ILE A 178 -0.21 -5.20 11.77
C ILE A 178 -0.80 -6.27 10.84
N ARG A 179 -0.11 -6.54 9.73
CA ARG A 179 -0.44 -7.60 8.78
C ARG A 179 0.60 -8.71 8.83
N TYR A 180 0.19 -9.94 8.53
CA TYR A 180 1.06 -11.13 8.56
C TYR A 180 1.07 -11.81 7.20
N ALA A 181 2.23 -12.32 6.80
CA ALA A 181 2.43 -12.88 5.47
C ALA A 181 1.75 -14.26 5.29
N ASP A 182 1.48 -14.95 6.39
CA ASP A 182 0.87 -16.28 6.48
C ASP A 182 -0.64 -16.24 6.78
N ASP A 183 -1.27 -15.07 6.68
CA ASP A 183 -2.67 -14.86 7.06
C ASP A 183 -3.57 -14.56 5.83
N PRO A 184 -4.09 -15.59 5.15
CA PRO A 184 -4.99 -15.41 4.00
C PRO A 184 -6.31 -14.75 4.40
N ALA A 185 -6.82 -15.02 5.60
CA ALA A 185 -8.03 -14.38 6.12
C ALA A 185 -7.78 -12.88 6.34
N GLY A 186 -6.68 -12.51 6.97
CA GLY A 186 -6.29 -11.12 7.17
C GLY A 186 -6.04 -10.35 5.86
N ALA A 187 -5.60 -11.04 4.80
CA ALA A 187 -5.48 -10.47 3.47
C ALA A 187 -6.87 -10.17 2.84
N ALA A 188 -7.81 -11.10 2.91
CA ALA A 188 -9.19 -10.89 2.46
C ALA A 188 -9.90 -9.81 3.30
N ASP A 189 -9.69 -9.83 4.62
CA ASP A 189 -10.26 -8.87 5.56
C ASP A 189 -9.80 -7.44 5.29
N LEU A 190 -8.59 -7.23 4.75
CA LEU A 190 -8.16 -5.90 4.30
C LEU A 190 -9.06 -5.38 3.17
N ALA A 191 -9.42 -6.22 2.19
CA ALA A 191 -10.34 -5.82 1.13
C ALA A 191 -11.74 -5.54 1.68
N THR A 192 -12.22 -6.37 2.61
CA THR A 192 -13.48 -6.14 3.34
C THR A 192 -13.46 -4.82 4.10
N LEU A 193 -12.38 -4.53 4.82
CA LEU A 193 -12.20 -3.29 5.57
C LEU A 193 -12.22 -2.06 4.65
N ILE A 194 -11.54 -2.11 3.50
CA ILE A 194 -11.61 -1.03 2.50
C ILE A 194 -13.07 -0.79 2.08
N GLY A 195 -13.84 -1.85 1.84
CA GLY A 195 -15.27 -1.75 1.54
C GLY A 195 -16.11 -1.15 2.67
N VAL A 196 -15.81 -1.48 3.92
CA VAL A 196 -16.45 -0.87 5.10
C VAL A 196 -16.13 0.63 5.16
N LEU A 197 -14.87 1.00 5.01
CA LEU A 197 -14.41 2.40 5.07
C LEU A 197 -14.98 3.23 3.91
N ASN A 198 -15.09 2.66 2.70
CA ASN A 198 -15.74 3.31 1.56
C ASN A 198 -17.23 3.64 1.82
N ARG A 199 -17.91 2.81 2.62
CA ARG A 199 -19.34 3.03 2.95
C ARG A 199 -19.56 3.95 4.14
N ARG A 200 -18.52 4.25 4.93
CA ARG A 200 -18.62 5.17 6.06
C ARG A 200 -18.75 6.59 5.54
N ARG A 201 -19.94 7.17 5.76
CA ARG A 201 -20.17 8.60 5.60
C ARG A 201 -19.64 9.29 6.85
N CYS A 202 -18.68 10.19 6.68
CA CYS A 202 -18.38 11.23 7.68
C CYS A 202 -19.25 12.44 7.38
#